data_AF-A0A1F6R6A2-F1
#
_entry.id   AF-A0A1F6R6A2-F1
#
_cell.length_a   1.000
_cell.length_b   1.000
_cell.length_c   1.000
_cell.angle_alpha   90.00
_cell.angle_beta   90.00
_cell.angle_gamma   90.00
#
_symmetry.space_group_name_H-M   'P 1'
#
loop_
_entity.id
_entity.type
_entity.pdbx_description
1 polymer ?
#
loop_
_entity_poly.entity_id
_entity_poly.type
_entity_poly.pdbx_seq_one_letter_code
_entity_poly.pdbx_strand_id
1 'polypeptide(L)'
;MNVELKKRVLERVPVFAFYKPFFQIMPHQKTPKNQQNEPEKKPVNLTTVTLSHNVFFGIILSLGMVITGLLYGACWRTSTLSIAPPSQPDRQIVLESRVRKVVAGYPIETMAPYIATHKKTTAAFLVGIAKKESNWGKRIPRSEDGADCYNYWGYRGEGSRGMAMGHGCFASPEEAIGVVGGRLDTLIQEYKFDTPAELIVWKCGWSCDGHSSKSVKKWISDVGLYSGKIKN
;
A
#
# COMPACT_ATOMS: atom_id res chain seq x y z
N MET A 1 36.83 -8.08 -15.79
CA MET A 1 36.23 -9.39 -16.15
C MET A 1 35.17 -9.68 -15.10
N ASN A 2 33.85 -9.61 -15.29
CA ASN A 2 32.90 -9.34 -16.38
C ASN A 2 31.59 -8.95 -15.64
N VAL A 3 31.09 -7.72 -15.69
CA VAL A 3 29.98 -7.20 -16.53
C VAL A 3 29.22 -8.27 -17.36
N GLU A 4 27.90 -8.06 -17.48
CA GLU A 4 26.91 -8.79 -18.29
C GLU A 4 26.26 -10.04 -17.64
N LEU A 5 25.03 -9.87 -17.15
CA LEU A 5 23.86 -10.60 -17.70
C LEU A 5 22.57 -10.04 -17.08
N LYS A 6 22.20 -8.88 -17.62
CA LYS A 6 20.88 -8.27 -17.53
C LYS A 6 20.07 -8.77 -18.73
N LYS A 7 18.87 -9.31 -18.50
CA LYS A 7 17.63 -9.25 -19.33
C LYS A 7 16.90 -10.59 -19.50
N ARG A 8 15.56 -10.44 -19.52
CA ARG A 8 14.48 -11.36 -19.92
C ARG A 8 14.06 -12.29 -18.76
N VAL A 9 12.79 -12.37 -18.36
CA VAL A 9 11.55 -12.37 -19.15
C VAL A 9 10.42 -11.75 -18.30
N LEU A 10 9.85 -10.66 -18.78
CA LEU A 10 8.52 -10.17 -18.40
C LEU A 10 7.56 -10.51 -19.56
N GLU A 11 6.28 -10.59 -19.22
CA GLU A 11 5.09 -10.58 -20.10
C GLU A 11 4.61 -11.93 -20.68
N ARG A 12 3.56 -12.46 -20.05
CA ARG A 12 2.45 -13.13 -20.74
C ARG A 12 1.13 -12.65 -20.13
N VAL A 13 0.48 -11.71 -20.81
CA VAL A 13 -0.96 -11.46 -20.67
C VAL A 13 -1.54 -11.47 -22.08
N PRO A 14 -2.49 -12.34 -22.42
CA PRO A 14 -3.11 -12.32 -23.74
C PRO A 14 -4.17 -11.21 -23.81
N VAL A 15 -4.02 -10.36 -24.83
CA VAL A 15 -4.95 -9.31 -25.23
C VAL A 15 -6.09 -9.93 -26.04
N PHE A 16 -7.30 -9.45 -25.75
CA PHE A 16 -8.58 -9.83 -26.35
C PHE A 16 -8.60 -9.68 -27.87
N ALA A 17 -9.17 -10.69 -28.54
CA ALA A 17 -9.45 -10.70 -29.96
C ALA A 17 -10.61 -9.75 -30.31
N PHE A 18 -10.34 -8.73 -31.11
CA PHE A 18 -11.35 -7.90 -31.77
C PHE A 18 -11.73 -8.53 -33.12
N TYR A 19 -12.99 -8.97 -33.25
CA TYR A 19 -13.59 -9.31 -34.54
C TYR A 19 -14.01 -8.03 -35.28
N LYS A 20 -13.61 -7.87 -36.54
CA LYS A 20 -14.18 -6.92 -37.51
C LYS A 20 -15.20 -7.66 -38.40
N PRO A 21 -16.31 -7.03 -38.80
CA PRO A 21 -17.21 -7.60 -39.80
C PRO A 21 -16.68 -7.30 -41.20
N PHE A 22 -16.63 -8.34 -42.03
CA PHE A 22 -16.24 -8.28 -43.44
C PHE A 22 -17.53 -8.28 -44.28
N PHE A 23 -18.02 -7.09 -44.63
CA PHE A 23 -19.07 -6.95 -45.63
C PHE A 23 -18.39 -6.78 -47.00
N GLN A 24 -18.48 -7.80 -47.85
CA GLN A 24 -18.10 -7.69 -49.25
C GLN A 24 -19.34 -7.96 -50.11
N ILE A 25 -19.76 -6.92 -50.82
CA ILE A 25 -20.80 -6.94 -51.85
C ILE A 25 -20.18 -7.60 -53.09
N MET A 26 -20.89 -8.57 -53.68
CA MET A 26 -20.60 -9.09 -55.02
C MET A 26 -21.89 -9.39 -55.79
N PRO A 27 -21.82 -9.41 -57.14
CA PRO A 27 -22.87 -8.90 -58.00
C PRO A 27 -23.87 -9.95 -58.48
N HIS A 28 -24.98 -9.42 -58.99
CA HIS A 28 -26.08 -10.10 -59.66
C HIS A 28 -25.58 -10.86 -60.92
N GLN A 29 -25.65 -12.18 -60.91
CA GLN A 29 -25.64 -13.01 -62.13
C GLN A 29 -27.03 -13.55 -62.39
N LYS A 30 -27.54 -13.28 -63.60
CA LYS A 30 -28.75 -13.90 -64.16
C LYS A 30 -28.33 -15.19 -64.88
N THR A 31 -29.05 -16.27 -64.63
CA THR A 31 -28.98 -17.53 -65.39
C THR A 31 -30.39 -18.14 -65.49
N PRO A 32 -30.64 -19.02 -66.48
CA PRO A 32 -31.84 -18.98 -67.30
C PRO A 32 -32.97 -19.86 -66.76
N LYS A 33 -34.19 -19.57 -67.25
CA LYS A 33 -35.36 -20.42 -67.08
C LYS A 33 -35.11 -21.80 -67.68
N ASN A 34 -35.30 -22.85 -66.90
CA ASN A 34 -35.53 -24.20 -67.41
C ASN A 34 -36.76 -24.78 -66.72
N GLN A 35 -37.81 -25.03 -67.50
CA GLN A 35 -38.99 -25.77 -67.08
C GLN A 35 -38.65 -27.26 -67.18
N GLN A 36 -38.84 -28.01 -66.10
CA GLN A 36 -39.54 -29.30 -66.14
C GLN A 36 -39.72 -29.91 -64.74
N ASN A 37 -41.00 -30.19 -64.48
CA ASN A 37 -41.58 -31.34 -63.79
C ASN A 37 -41.40 -31.48 -62.28
N GLU A 38 -42.51 -31.16 -61.61
CA GLU A 38 -42.80 -31.27 -60.19
C GLU A 38 -43.12 -32.72 -59.80
N PRO A 39 -42.41 -33.35 -58.84
CA PRO A 39 -42.92 -34.52 -58.15
C PRO A 39 -43.95 -34.07 -57.11
N GLU A 40 -45.18 -34.56 -57.26
CA GLU A 40 -46.32 -34.36 -56.36
C GLU A 40 -45.92 -34.58 -54.89
N LYS A 41 -45.66 -33.49 -54.17
CA LYS A 41 -45.46 -33.51 -52.72
C LYS A 41 -46.83 -33.62 -52.07
N LYS A 42 -47.09 -34.77 -51.44
CA LYS A 42 -48.19 -34.93 -50.48
C LYS A 42 -48.26 -33.72 -49.55
N PRO A 43 -49.45 -33.14 -49.31
CA PRO A 43 -49.56 -31.93 -48.51
C PRO A 43 -49.02 -32.22 -47.12
N VAL A 44 -47.90 -31.57 -46.76
CA VAL A 44 -47.60 -31.34 -45.36
C VAL A 44 -48.74 -30.46 -44.87
N ASN A 45 -49.58 -31.01 -44.00
CA ASN A 45 -50.60 -30.24 -43.30
C ASN A 45 -49.89 -29.17 -42.46
N LEU A 46 -49.64 -28.03 -43.10
CA LEU A 46 -49.11 -26.86 -42.44
C LEU A 46 -50.29 -26.24 -41.73
N THR A 47 -50.47 -26.65 -40.47
CA THR A 47 -51.47 -26.06 -39.58
C THR A 47 -51.07 -24.60 -39.37
N THR A 48 -51.63 -23.69 -40.18
CA THR A 48 -51.45 -22.26 -40.01
C THR A 48 -52.21 -21.86 -38.77
N VAL A 49 -51.50 -21.72 -37.66
CA VAL A 49 -52.05 -21.20 -36.41
C VAL A 49 -52.31 -19.70 -36.62
N THR A 50 -53.56 -19.32 -36.87
CA THR A 50 -53.97 -17.92 -36.93
C THR A 50 -54.09 -17.38 -35.51
N LEU A 51 -53.03 -16.74 -35.03
CA LEU A 51 -53.03 -16.11 -33.73
C LEU A 51 -53.83 -14.80 -33.80
N SER A 52 -54.76 -14.57 -32.86
CA SER A 52 -55.46 -13.28 -32.81
C SER A 52 -54.47 -12.17 -32.41
N HIS A 53 -54.67 -10.97 -32.94
CA HIS A 53 -53.83 -9.80 -32.62
C HIS A 53 -53.73 -9.59 -31.10
N ASN A 54 -54.83 -9.79 -30.37
CA ASN A 54 -54.87 -9.64 -28.91
C ASN A 54 -53.98 -10.68 -28.20
N VAL A 55 -53.94 -11.92 -28.70
CA VAL A 55 -53.06 -12.97 -28.17
C VAL A 55 -51.60 -12.66 -28.48
N PHE A 56 -51.30 -12.16 -29.68
CA PHE A 56 -49.95 -11.74 -30.08
C PHE A 56 -49.41 -10.62 -29.18
N PHE A 57 -50.19 -9.53 -29.01
CA PHE A 57 -49.81 -8.42 -28.14
C PHE A 57 -49.71 -8.84 -26.67
N GLY A 58 -50.60 -9.73 -26.21
CA GLY A 58 -50.53 -10.29 -24.85
C GLY A 58 -49.22 -11.06 -24.58
N ILE A 59 -48.75 -11.86 -25.55
CA ILE A 59 -47.47 -12.58 -25.44
C ILE A 59 -46.28 -11.61 -25.43
N ILE A 60 -46.29 -10.59 -26.27
CA ILE A 60 -45.20 -9.59 -26.30
C ILE A 60 -45.14 -8.80 -25.00
N LEU A 61 -46.28 -8.37 -24.46
CA LEU A 61 -46.34 -7.62 -23.21
C LEU A 61 -45.89 -8.48 -22.01
N SER A 62 -46.25 -9.77 -21.98
CA SER A 62 -45.81 -10.67 -20.92
C SER A 62 -44.30 -10.93 -20.98
N LEU A 63 -43.75 -11.17 -22.17
CA LEU A 63 -42.30 -11.26 -22.38
C LEU A 63 -41.58 -9.97 -21.96
N GLY A 64 -42.15 -8.81 -22.30
CA GLY A 64 -41.63 -7.51 -21.90
C GLY A 64 -41.56 -7.34 -20.39
N MET A 65 -42.62 -7.71 -19.66
CA MET A 65 -42.64 -7.68 -18.19
C MET A 65 -41.59 -8.62 -17.58
N VAL A 66 -41.47 -9.84 -18.10
CA VAL A 66 -40.50 -10.83 -17.60
C VAL A 66 -39.06 -10.34 -17.80
N ILE A 67 -38.73 -9.86 -19.00
CA ILE A 67 -37.40 -9.33 -19.30
C ILE A 67 -37.10 -8.12 -18.40
N THR A 68 -38.06 -7.21 -18.25
CA THR A 68 -37.89 -6.03 -17.38
C THR A 68 -37.65 -6.44 -15.94
N GLY A 69 -38.39 -7.42 -15.42
CA GLY A 69 -38.20 -7.96 -14.07
C GLY A 69 -36.83 -8.62 -13.88
N LEU A 70 -36.35 -9.39 -14.87
CA LEU A 70 -35.01 -10.01 -14.83
C LEU A 70 -33.89 -8.96 -14.86
N LEU A 71 -34.01 -7.95 -15.71
CA LEU A 71 -33.04 -6.85 -15.80
C LEU A 71 -33.02 -6.02 -14.53
N TYR A 72 -34.19 -5.69 -13.98
CA TYR A 72 -34.30 -4.97 -12.72
C TYR A 72 -33.73 -5.79 -11.55
N GLY A 73 -34.01 -7.09 -11.51
CA GLY A 73 -33.43 -8.01 -10.52
C GLY A 73 -31.92 -8.12 -10.62
N ALA A 74 -31.36 -8.23 -11.83
CA ALA A 74 -29.91 -8.24 -12.05
C ALA A 74 -29.26 -6.90 -11.66
N CYS A 75 -29.90 -5.78 -11.99
CA CYS A 75 -29.47 -4.44 -11.60
C CYS A 75 -29.48 -4.27 -10.07
N TRP A 76 -30.52 -4.78 -9.40
CA TRP A 76 -30.60 -4.76 -7.94
C TRP A 76 -29.46 -5.57 -7.30
N ARG A 77 -29.20 -6.80 -7.79
CA ARG A 77 -28.12 -7.65 -7.29
C ARG A 77 -26.74 -7.01 -7.46
N THR A 78 -26.49 -6.36 -8.60
CA THR A 78 -25.23 -5.64 -8.85
C THR A 78 -25.11 -4.37 -8.02
N SER A 79 -26.21 -3.66 -7.76
CA SER A 79 -26.20 -2.47 -6.89
C SER A 79 -25.84 -2.79 -5.42
N THR A 80 -26.08 -4.02 -4.97
CA THR A 80 -25.69 -4.51 -3.64
C THR A 80 -24.28 -5.08 -3.59
N LEU A 81 -23.58 -5.18 -4.73
CA LEU A 81 -22.20 -5.64 -4.77
C LEU A 81 -21.29 -4.49 -4.29
N SER A 82 -21.03 -4.44 -3.00
CA SER A 82 -19.96 -3.62 -2.46
C SER A 82 -18.63 -4.25 -2.89
N ILE A 83 -17.99 -3.69 -3.91
CA ILE A 83 -16.58 -3.95 -4.16
C ILE A 83 -15.86 -3.35 -2.96
N ALA A 84 -15.36 -4.21 -2.06
CA ALA A 84 -14.49 -3.75 -0.99
C ALA A 84 -13.39 -2.88 -1.63
N PRO A 85 -13.15 -1.65 -1.15
CA PRO A 85 -12.06 -0.84 -1.66
C PRO A 85 -10.76 -1.68 -1.63
N PRO A 86 -9.83 -1.47 -2.58
CA PRO A 86 -8.56 -2.19 -2.55
C PRO A 86 -8.00 -2.10 -1.13
N SER A 87 -7.66 -3.25 -0.54
CA SER A 87 -7.12 -3.29 0.81
C SER A 87 -5.90 -2.38 0.85
N GLN A 88 -6.05 -1.23 1.50
CA GLN A 88 -4.93 -0.31 1.66
C GLN A 88 -3.84 -1.10 2.37
N PRO A 89 -2.58 -1.06 1.87
CA PRO A 89 -1.50 -1.76 2.54
C PRO A 89 -1.44 -1.28 3.99
N ASP A 90 -1.27 -2.22 4.91
CA ASP A 90 -1.23 -1.91 6.34
C ASP A 90 -0.27 -0.72 6.56
N ARG A 91 -0.77 0.30 7.26
CA ARG A 91 -0.01 1.51 7.58
C ARG A 91 1.34 1.17 8.20
N GLN A 92 1.41 0.10 8.99
CA GLN A 92 2.64 -0.40 9.57
C GLN A 92 3.60 -0.92 8.52
N ILE A 93 3.15 -1.73 7.55
CA ILE A 93 3.98 -2.25 6.45
C ILE A 93 4.54 -1.10 5.60
N VAL A 94 3.72 -0.10 5.27
CA VAL A 94 4.16 1.08 4.49
C VAL A 94 5.20 1.88 5.27
N LEU A 95 4.98 2.07 6.57
CA LEU A 95 5.89 2.82 7.43
C LEU A 95 7.21 2.07 7.62
N GLU A 96 7.17 0.76 7.88
CA GLU A 96 8.36 -0.09 7.99
C GLU A 96 9.21 -0.02 6.73
N SER A 97 8.60 -0.21 5.56
CA SER A 97 9.29 -0.13 4.27
C SER A 97 9.97 1.23 4.06
N ARG A 98 9.28 2.31 4.44
CA ARG A 98 9.84 3.67 4.40
C ARG A 98 11.02 3.83 5.36
N VAL A 99 10.90 3.34 6.59
CA VAL A 99 11.98 3.36 7.59
C VAL A 99 13.20 2.61 7.05
N ARG A 100 13.03 1.35 6.61
CA ARG A 100 14.10 0.53 6.02
C ARG A 100 14.81 1.26 4.88
N LYS A 101 14.05 1.86 3.96
CA LYS A 101 14.62 2.65 2.85
C LYS A 101 15.49 3.81 3.32
N VAL A 102 15.10 4.51 4.38
CA VAL A 102 15.85 5.67 4.90
C VAL A 102 17.12 5.25 5.63
N VAL A 103 17.08 4.13 6.35
CA VAL A 103 18.17 3.66 7.22
C VAL A 103 18.99 2.51 6.63
N ALA A 104 18.77 2.17 5.35
CA ALA A 104 19.39 1.02 4.68
C ALA A 104 20.91 0.98 4.86
N GLY A 105 21.42 -0.18 5.30
CA GLY A 105 22.84 -0.42 5.53
C GLY A 105 23.39 0.16 6.85
N TYR A 106 22.52 0.53 7.78
CA TYR A 106 22.90 0.97 9.12
C TYR A 106 22.35 0.01 10.19
N PRO A 107 22.99 -0.10 11.37
CA PRO A 107 22.53 -1.01 12.44
C PRO A 107 21.06 -0.83 12.86
N ILE A 108 20.50 0.38 12.81
CA ILE A 108 19.08 0.63 13.12
C ILE A 108 18.10 -0.03 12.14
N GLU A 109 18.54 -0.52 10.99
CA GLU A 109 17.65 -1.19 10.03
C GLU A 109 16.96 -2.42 10.63
N THR A 110 17.63 -3.13 11.54
CA THR A 110 17.04 -4.30 12.25
C THR A 110 15.92 -3.89 13.20
N MET A 111 15.86 -2.61 13.60
CA MET A 111 14.82 -2.05 14.46
C MET A 111 13.59 -1.55 13.69
N ALA A 112 13.65 -1.50 12.35
CA ALA A 112 12.55 -0.99 11.52
C ALA A 112 11.16 -1.59 11.81
N PRO A 113 10.97 -2.92 12.00
CA PRO A 113 9.64 -3.47 12.27
C PRO A 113 9.06 -2.98 13.60
N TYR A 114 9.92 -2.80 14.62
CA TYR A 114 9.52 -2.25 15.92
C TYR A 114 9.27 -0.76 15.84
N ILE A 115 10.08 0.02 15.11
CA ILE A 115 9.83 1.44 14.89
C ILE A 115 8.45 1.67 14.24
N ALA A 116 8.02 0.77 13.36
CA ALA A 116 6.78 0.90 12.61
C ALA A 116 5.50 0.67 13.45
N THR A 117 5.61 0.06 14.64
CA THR A 117 4.48 -0.13 15.58
C THR A 117 4.00 1.20 16.16
N HIS A 118 4.90 2.18 16.29
CA HIS A 118 4.58 3.50 16.83
C HIS A 118 3.87 4.40 15.82
N LYS A 119 3.26 5.49 16.27
CA LYS A 119 2.66 6.49 15.37
C LYS A 119 3.72 7.09 14.42
N LYS A 120 3.29 7.50 13.22
CA LYS A 120 4.17 8.03 12.15
C LYS A 120 5.11 9.14 12.66
N THR A 121 4.61 10.04 13.51
CA THR A 121 5.41 11.12 14.11
C THR A 121 6.49 10.59 15.05
N THR A 122 6.16 9.65 15.94
CA THR A 122 7.12 8.99 16.84
C THR A 122 8.17 8.21 16.05
N ALA A 123 7.75 7.41 15.07
CA ALA A 123 8.66 6.69 14.18
C ALA A 123 9.61 7.64 13.44
N ALA A 124 9.12 8.77 12.97
CA ALA A 124 9.94 9.79 12.33
C ALA A 124 10.99 10.38 13.29
N PHE A 125 10.63 10.65 14.54
CA PHE A 125 11.57 11.15 15.54
C PHE A 125 12.55 10.08 16.02
N LEU A 126 12.13 8.82 16.14
CA LEU A 126 13.04 7.69 16.38
C LEU A 126 14.14 7.66 15.32
N VAL A 127 13.79 7.74 14.03
CA VAL A 127 14.78 7.76 12.93
C VAL A 127 15.63 9.04 12.95
N GLY A 128 15.01 10.20 13.17
CA GLY A 128 15.68 11.49 13.12
C GLY A 128 16.70 11.70 14.24
N ILE A 129 16.32 11.38 15.48
CA ILE A 129 17.18 11.48 16.65
C ILE A 129 18.31 10.44 16.55
N ALA A 130 18.02 9.20 16.15
CA ALA A 130 19.07 8.19 16.00
C ALA A 130 20.13 8.60 14.98
N LYS A 131 19.75 9.30 13.90
CA LYS A 131 20.73 9.84 12.96
C LYS A 131 21.66 10.84 13.65
N LYS A 132 21.09 11.69 14.49
CA LYS A 132 21.82 12.75 15.15
C LYS A 132 22.77 12.21 16.23
N GLU A 133 22.30 11.29 17.06
CA GLU A 133 23.01 10.86 18.26
C GLU A 133 24.04 9.77 17.98
N SER A 134 23.72 8.81 17.11
CA SER A 134 24.59 7.64 16.86
C SER A 134 24.97 7.47 15.39
N ASN A 135 24.51 8.35 14.51
CA ASN A 135 24.56 8.13 13.06
C ASN A 135 23.91 6.78 12.69
N TRP A 136 22.70 6.55 13.21
CA TRP A 136 21.92 5.32 13.03
C TRP A 136 22.61 4.05 13.55
N GLY A 137 23.30 4.16 14.67
CA GLY A 137 24.00 3.04 15.32
C GLY A 137 25.45 2.82 14.88
N LYS A 138 26.04 3.73 14.09
CA LYS A 138 27.49 3.66 13.79
C LYS A 138 28.38 4.02 14.99
N ARG A 139 27.85 4.80 15.94
CA ARG A 139 28.53 5.20 17.18
C ARG A 139 27.60 4.91 18.34
N ILE A 140 27.93 3.91 19.13
CA ILE A 140 27.03 3.35 20.14
C ILE A 140 27.76 3.10 21.45
N PRO A 141 27.05 3.14 22.58
CA PRO A 141 27.54 2.52 23.79
C PRO A 141 27.68 1.01 23.57
N ARG A 142 28.72 0.42 24.16
CA ARG A 142 28.95 -1.02 24.18
C ARG A 142 29.07 -1.49 25.63
N SER A 143 28.58 -2.68 25.91
CA SER A 143 28.80 -3.33 27.21
C SER A 143 30.26 -3.69 27.39
N GLU A 144 30.63 -4.14 28.60
CA GLU A 144 32.01 -4.48 28.96
C GLU A 144 32.62 -5.58 28.06
N ASP A 145 31.79 -6.49 27.58
CA ASP A 145 32.13 -7.55 26.63
C ASP A 145 32.18 -7.07 25.16
N GLY A 146 31.91 -5.78 24.90
CA GLY A 146 31.94 -5.16 23.59
C GLY A 146 30.65 -5.32 22.77
N ALA A 147 29.59 -5.92 23.32
CA ALA A 147 28.31 -6.09 22.64
C ALA A 147 27.54 -4.77 22.48
N ASP A 148 26.70 -4.70 21.45
CA ASP A 148 25.85 -3.53 21.16
C ASP A 148 24.78 -3.35 22.24
N CYS A 149 24.68 -2.16 22.82
CA CYS A 149 23.67 -1.79 23.82
C CYS A 149 22.31 -1.37 23.24
N TYR A 150 22.14 -1.41 21.92
CA TYR A 150 20.95 -1.02 21.16
C TYR A 150 20.44 0.40 21.45
N ASN A 151 21.28 1.26 22.03
CA ASN A 151 20.92 2.62 22.38
C ASN A 151 21.46 3.60 21.34
N TYR A 152 20.60 3.95 20.40
CA TYR A 152 20.97 4.79 19.25
C TYR A 152 20.59 6.27 19.44
N TRP A 153 19.93 6.60 20.56
CA TRP A 153 19.32 7.91 20.83
C TRP A 153 20.00 8.67 21.96
N GLY A 154 21.08 8.14 22.53
CA GLY A 154 21.75 8.72 23.69
C GLY A 154 20.88 8.69 24.96
N TYR A 155 19.94 7.74 25.05
CA TYR A 155 19.03 7.63 26.19
C TYR A 155 19.82 7.38 27.49
N ARG A 156 19.51 8.14 28.53
CA ARG A 156 20.27 8.15 29.79
C ARG A 156 19.62 7.36 30.93
N GLY A 157 18.42 6.82 30.71
CA GLY A 157 17.81 5.89 31.67
C GLY A 157 18.41 4.49 31.54
N GLU A 158 18.35 3.73 32.62
CA GLU A 158 18.85 2.35 32.68
C GLU A 158 18.04 1.42 31.76
N GLY A 159 18.73 0.48 31.11
CA GLY A 159 18.11 -0.62 30.37
C GLY A 159 18.20 -1.93 31.17
N SER A 160 17.66 -3.01 30.63
CA SER A 160 17.70 -4.33 31.29
C SER A 160 19.10 -4.87 31.56
N ARG A 161 20.12 -4.37 30.83
CA ARG A 161 21.55 -4.68 31.05
C ARG A 161 22.29 -3.55 31.76
N GLY A 162 21.57 -2.67 32.44
CA GLY A 162 22.15 -1.56 33.20
C GLY A 162 22.53 -0.37 32.32
N MET A 163 23.70 0.20 32.61
CA MET A 163 24.27 1.37 31.95
C MET A 163 25.61 1.03 31.31
N ALA A 164 25.88 1.61 30.14
CA ALA A 164 27.14 1.50 29.42
C ALA A 164 27.54 2.86 28.86
N MET A 165 28.78 3.29 29.14
CA MET A 165 29.33 4.58 28.68
C MET A 165 28.42 5.79 28.99
N GLY A 166 27.70 5.76 30.12
CA GLY A 166 26.78 6.83 30.53
C GLY A 166 25.40 6.81 29.86
N HIS A 167 25.08 5.73 29.14
CA HIS A 167 23.82 5.52 28.43
C HIS A 167 23.16 4.19 28.84
N GLY A 168 21.85 4.07 28.70
CA GLY A 168 21.15 2.81 28.95
C GLY A 168 21.65 1.69 28.03
N CYS A 169 21.79 0.49 28.58
CA CYS A 169 22.15 -0.71 27.83
C CYS A 169 20.96 -1.69 27.77
N PHE A 170 20.36 -1.84 26.60
CA PHE A 170 19.18 -2.68 26.39
C PHE A 170 19.61 -4.08 25.94
N ALA A 171 18.86 -5.12 26.31
CA ALA A 171 19.10 -6.50 25.89
C ALA A 171 18.69 -6.75 24.44
N SER A 172 17.74 -5.99 23.90
CA SER A 172 17.23 -6.22 22.54
C SER A 172 16.81 -4.94 21.80
N PRO A 173 16.73 -5.01 20.45
CA PRO A 173 16.09 -3.98 19.63
C PRO A 173 14.66 -3.63 20.07
N GLU A 174 13.87 -4.64 20.45
CA GLU A 174 12.48 -4.49 20.86
C GLU A 174 12.35 -3.74 22.18
N GLU A 175 13.19 -4.07 23.17
CA GLU A 175 13.25 -3.34 24.44
C GLU A 175 13.65 -1.88 24.22
N ALA A 176 14.72 -1.64 23.45
CA ALA A 176 15.21 -0.30 23.18
C ALA A 176 14.12 0.58 22.56
N ILE A 177 13.38 0.05 21.58
CA ILE A 177 12.27 0.75 20.95
C ILE A 177 11.09 0.91 21.91
N GLY A 178 10.74 -0.09 22.70
CA GLY A 178 9.67 0.02 23.70
C GLY A 178 9.94 1.16 24.70
N VAL A 179 11.16 1.24 25.22
CA VAL A 179 11.55 2.26 26.21
C VAL A 179 11.68 3.65 25.57
N VAL A 180 12.49 3.76 24.52
CA VAL A 180 12.77 5.07 23.89
C VAL A 180 11.56 5.58 23.11
N GLY A 181 10.90 4.70 22.37
CA GLY A 181 9.65 4.98 21.67
C GLY A 181 8.53 5.37 22.63
N GLY A 182 8.39 4.68 23.77
CA GLY A 182 7.43 5.04 24.82
C GLY A 182 7.65 6.44 25.38
N ARG A 183 8.90 6.81 25.69
CA ARG A 183 9.22 8.18 26.12
C ARG A 183 8.90 9.22 25.05
N LEU A 184 9.22 8.94 23.79
CA LEU A 184 8.89 9.85 22.69
C LEU A 184 7.37 9.96 22.50
N ASP A 185 6.64 8.86 22.66
CA ASP A 185 5.18 8.86 22.63
C ASP A 185 4.60 9.77 23.71
N THR A 186 5.11 9.73 24.95
CA THR A 186 4.70 10.69 25.99
C THR A 186 4.95 12.14 25.55
N LEU A 187 6.16 12.47 25.09
CA LEU A 187 6.50 13.83 24.65
C LEU A 187 5.61 14.31 23.48
N ILE A 188 5.32 13.44 22.52
CA ILE A 188 4.57 13.80 21.32
C ILE A 188 3.07 13.82 21.60
N GLN A 189 2.55 12.81 22.31
CA GLN A 189 1.11 12.59 22.44
C GLN A 189 0.53 13.34 23.64
N GLU A 190 1.25 13.42 24.75
CA GLU A 190 0.78 14.10 25.96
C GLU A 190 1.20 15.58 25.93
N TYR A 191 2.49 15.86 25.71
CA TYR A 191 3.03 17.22 25.69
C TYR A 191 2.89 17.95 24.35
N LYS A 192 2.40 17.26 23.31
CA LYS A 192 2.16 17.82 21.96
C LYS A 192 3.41 18.35 21.26
N PHE A 193 4.59 17.81 21.57
CA PHE A 193 5.82 18.17 20.87
C PHE A 193 5.88 17.44 19.53
N ASP A 194 5.41 18.07 18.46
CA ASP A 194 5.33 17.46 17.13
C ASP A 194 6.36 18.01 16.13
N THR A 195 7.10 19.03 16.53
CA THR A 195 8.24 19.61 15.81
C THR A 195 9.59 19.25 16.45
N PRO A 196 10.70 19.24 15.67
CA PRO A 196 12.04 19.06 16.23
C PRO A 196 12.44 20.16 17.22
N ALA A 197 11.88 21.37 17.10
CA ALA A 197 12.18 22.48 17.99
C ALA A 197 11.56 22.27 19.38
N GLU A 198 10.33 21.75 19.45
CA GLU A 198 9.68 21.41 20.71
C GLU A 198 10.31 20.17 21.35
N LEU A 199 10.72 19.20 20.53
CA LEU A 199 11.45 18.00 20.99
C LEU A 199 12.90 18.26 21.41
N ILE A 200 13.35 19.52 21.46
CA ILE A 200 14.69 19.86 21.95
C ILE A 200 14.92 19.42 23.40
N VAL A 201 13.84 19.20 24.15
CA VAL A 201 13.87 18.60 25.50
C VAL A 201 14.60 17.25 25.52
N TRP A 202 14.64 16.51 24.41
CA TRP A 202 15.44 15.29 24.30
C TRP A 202 16.94 15.58 24.44
N LYS A 203 17.41 16.69 23.86
CA LYS A 203 18.82 17.07 23.83
C LYS A 203 19.29 17.66 25.15
N CYS A 204 18.55 18.62 25.71
CA CYS A 204 19.02 19.44 26.82
C CYS A 204 18.18 19.31 28.10
N GLY A 205 17.09 18.53 28.07
CA GLY A 205 16.09 18.60 29.11
C GLY A 205 15.28 19.89 29.00
N TRP A 206 14.69 20.34 30.10
CA TRP A 206 13.78 21.49 30.09
C TRP A 206 14.48 22.85 29.91
N SER A 207 15.80 22.91 30.06
CA SER A 207 16.60 24.12 29.77
C SER A 207 17.82 23.77 28.90
N CYS A 208 18.18 24.70 28.01
CA CYS A 208 19.32 24.58 27.10
C CYS A 208 20.48 25.51 27.49
N ASP A 209 20.50 26.10 28.69
CA ASP A 209 21.49 27.10 29.12
C ASP A 209 22.94 26.58 29.08
N GLY A 210 23.13 25.27 29.27
CA GLY A 210 24.43 24.60 29.16
C GLY A 210 24.90 24.35 27.70
N HIS A 211 24.15 24.79 26.70
CA HIS A 211 24.44 24.54 25.29
C HIS A 211 24.54 25.82 24.47
N SER A 212 25.46 25.84 23.50
CA SER A 212 25.52 26.92 22.54
C SER A 212 24.31 26.92 21.61
N SER A 213 23.83 28.12 21.25
CA SER A 213 22.73 28.31 20.30
C SER A 213 23.00 27.63 18.95
N LYS A 214 24.26 27.62 18.50
CA LYS A 214 24.70 26.91 17.28
C LYS A 214 24.48 25.40 17.38
N SER A 215 24.81 24.79 18.52
CA SER A 215 24.64 23.35 18.76
C SER A 215 23.16 22.94 18.78
N VAL A 216 22.33 23.77 19.43
CA VAL A 216 20.86 23.59 19.49
C VAL A 216 20.24 23.68 18.10
N LYS A 217 20.50 24.77 17.36
CA LYS A 217 19.99 24.96 16.00
C LYS A 217 20.41 23.83 15.06
N LYS A 218 21.67 23.38 15.16
CA LYS A 218 22.15 22.25 14.38
C LYS A 218 21.40 20.96 14.71
N TRP A 219 21.13 20.68 15.98
CA TRP A 219 20.39 19.49 16.37
C TRP A 219 18.96 19.51 15.80
N ILE A 220 18.24 20.63 15.96
CA ILE A 220 16.88 20.82 15.42
C ILE A 220 16.87 20.59 13.91
N SER A 221 17.84 21.18 13.20
CA SER A 221 17.98 21.04 11.75
C SER A 221 18.28 19.59 11.33
N ASP A 222 19.22 18.92 12.00
CA ASP A 222 19.61 17.56 11.68
C ASP A 222 18.41 16.60 11.92
N VAL A 223 17.76 16.69 13.09
CA VAL A 223 16.58 15.85 13.42
C VAL A 223 15.40 16.14 12.50
N GLY A 224 15.16 17.41 12.17
CA GLY A 224 14.10 17.81 11.24
C GLY A 224 14.28 17.24 9.84
N LEU A 225 15.52 17.28 9.31
CA LEU A 225 15.82 16.73 7.99
C LEU A 225 15.48 15.24 7.90
N TYR A 226 15.89 14.44 8.88
CA TYR A 226 15.74 12.99 8.82
C TYR A 226 14.36 12.51 9.27
N SER A 227 13.71 13.17 10.22
CA SER A 227 12.31 12.90 10.54
C SER A 227 11.38 13.28 9.36
N GLY A 228 11.70 14.35 8.64
CA GLY A 228 11.00 14.76 7.41
C GLY A 228 11.00 13.67 6.33
N LYS A 229 12.07 12.88 6.19
CA LYS A 229 12.13 11.75 5.23
C LYS A 229 11.14 10.62 5.54
N ILE A 230 10.66 10.54 6.78
CA ILE A 230 9.63 9.58 7.19
C ILE A 230 8.24 10.22 7.09
N LYS A 231 8.12 11.50 7.46
CA LYS A 231 6.86 12.25 7.42
C LYS A 231 6.35 12.50 6.00
N ASN A 232 7.23 12.79 5.04
CA ASN A 232 6.89 13.15 3.67
C ASN A 232 6.83 11.90 2.78
#